data_AF-X8ICX4-F1
#
_entry.id   AF-X8ICX4-F1
#
_cell.length_a   1.000
_cell.length_b   1.000
_cell.length_c   1.000
_cell.angle_alpha   90.00
_cell.angle_beta   90.00
_cell.angle_gamma   90.00
#
_symmetry.space_group_name_H-M   'P 1'
#
loop_
_entity.id
_entity.type
_entity.pdbx_description
1 polymer ?
#
loop_
_entity_poly.entity_id
_entity_poly.type
_entity_poly.pdbx_seq_one_letter_code
_entity_poly.pdbx_strand_id
1 'polypeptide(L)'
;MLHNINLLGFLLITVSFLFGIKLPDWDFKLGLRHRNILTHSPFVTIIFIALYETKTSYFFKYFIVGFSTAIAIHILFDLFPRKWYGGALLKIPFNDISCSEETTKTFFIITSLVSVFLAIFYMTDIKEYYFVLVYSVITFIKKRKYENAFIKPAFIFAFLYLFLGSFKFEVLFKMLKSFVN
;
A
#
# COMPACT_ATOMS: atom_id res chain seq x y z
N MET A 1 -6.13 16.99 29.47
CA MET A 1 -7.01 16.31 28.49
C MET A 1 -6.21 15.15 27.91
N LEU A 2 -6.37 13.94 28.45
CA LEU A 2 -5.76 12.74 27.87
C LEU A 2 -6.31 12.58 26.46
N HIS A 3 -5.48 12.72 25.43
CA HIS A 3 -5.89 12.42 24.07
C HIS A 3 -6.36 10.96 24.05
N ASN A 4 -7.64 10.72 23.79
CA ASN A 4 -8.17 9.40 23.48
C ASN A 4 -7.49 8.91 22.20
N ILE A 5 -6.36 8.21 22.37
CA ILE A 5 -5.62 7.55 21.31
C ILE A 5 -6.36 6.24 21.03
N ASN A 6 -6.73 6.03 19.76
CA ASN A 6 -7.36 4.78 19.34
C ASN A 6 -6.31 3.67 19.19
N LEU A 7 -5.87 3.15 20.34
CA LEU A 7 -4.82 2.13 20.40
C LEU A 7 -5.21 0.86 19.66
N LEU A 8 -6.47 0.44 19.76
CA LEU A 8 -6.98 -0.72 19.02
C LEU A 8 -6.88 -0.48 17.50
N GLY A 9 -7.31 0.68 17.02
CA GLY A 9 -7.18 1.05 15.60
C GLY A 9 -5.74 1.01 15.10
N PHE A 10 -4.80 1.57 15.86
CA PHE A 10 -3.37 1.54 15.50
C PHE A 10 -2.78 0.12 15.54
N LEU A 11 -3.20 -0.71 16.50
CA LEU A 11 -2.82 -2.13 16.53
C LEU A 11 -3.33 -2.85 15.29
N LEU A 12 -4.60 -2.66 14.92
CA LEU A 12 -5.19 -3.28 13.73
C LEU A 12 -4.53 -2.80 12.43
N ILE A 13 -4.20 -1.51 12.30
CA ILE A 13 -3.39 -0.99 11.20
C ILE A 13 -2.04 -1.67 11.15
N THR A 14 -1.37 -1.83 12.29
CA THR A 14 -0.04 -2.46 12.36
C THR A 14 -0.10 -3.91 11.88
N VAL A 15 -1.06 -4.68 12.41
CA VAL A 15 -1.25 -6.08 12.03
C VAL A 15 -1.56 -6.19 10.54
N SER A 16 -2.51 -5.40 10.04
CA SER A 16 -2.90 -5.44 8.63
C SER A 16 -1.78 -5.02 7.69
N PHE A 17 -0.97 -4.02 8.06
CA PHE A 17 0.21 -3.60 7.31
C PHE A 17 1.25 -4.73 7.23
N LEU A 18 1.54 -5.40 8.35
CA LEU A 18 2.49 -6.52 8.39
C LEU A 18 2.05 -7.71 7.53
N PHE A 19 0.74 -7.94 7.42
CA PHE A 19 0.19 -8.92 6.48
C PHE A 19 0.31 -8.42 5.03
N GLY A 20 -0.11 -7.19 4.75
CA GLY A 20 -0.11 -6.62 3.40
C GLY A 20 1.28 -6.56 2.77
N ILE A 21 2.32 -6.25 3.56
CA ILE A 21 3.69 -6.17 3.02
C ILE A 21 4.23 -7.55 2.60
N LYS A 22 3.71 -8.62 3.20
CA LYS A 22 4.13 -10.02 2.95
C LYS A 22 3.23 -10.75 1.96
N LEU A 23 1.98 -10.32 1.77
CA LEU A 23 1.02 -11.03 0.91
C LEU A 23 1.58 -11.24 -0.52
N PRO A 24 2.20 -10.25 -1.19
CA PRO A 24 2.74 -10.46 -2.53
C PRO A 24 3.68 -11.68 -2.59
N ASP A 25 4.59 -11.81 -1.63
CA ASP A 25 5.54 -12.94 -1.48
C ASP A 25 4.90 -14.25 -0.99
N TRP A 26 3.63 -14.25 -0.59
CA TRP A 26 2.93 -15.49 -0.26
C TRP A 26 2.54 -16.29 -1.49
N ASP A 27 2.71 -15.75 -2.70
CA ASP A 27 2.59 -16.52 -3.94
C ASP A 27 3.40 -17.82 -3.88
N PHE A 28 4.65 -17.77 -3.41
CA PHE A 28 5.48 -18.96 -3.20
C PHE A 28 4.87 -19.98 -2.23
N LYS A 29 4.22 -19.51 -1.16
CA LYS A 29 3.59 -20.39 -0.15
C LYS A 29 2.29 -20.99 -0.64
N LEU A 30 1.60 -20.29 -1.53
CA LEU A 30 0.33 -20.71 -2.13
C LEU A 30 0.53 -21.57 -3.38
N GLY A 31 1.77 -21.92 -3.73
CA GLY A 31 2.09 -22.67 -4.95
C GLY A 31 1.84 -21.86 -6.23
N LEU A 32 1.73 -20.53 -6.11
CA LEU A 32 1.59 -19.61 -7.23
C LEU A 32 2.98 -19.18 -7.73
N ARG A 33 3.06 -18.81 -9.00
CA ARG A 33 4.27 -18.21 -9.56
C ARG A 33 4.49 -16.81 -8.98
N HIS A 34 5.76 -16.44 -8.79
CA HIS A 34 6.13 -15.12 -8.29
C HIS A 34 5.51 -13.99 -9.11
N ARG A 35 5.03 -12.94 -8.44
CA ARG A 35 4.30 -11.81 -9.04
C ARG A 35 2.96 -12.22 -9.60
N ASN A 36 2.21 -13.00 -8.81
CA ASN A 36 0.86 -13.41 -9.16
C ASN A 36 -0.14 -12.24 -9.06
N ILE A 37 -1.02 -12.10 -10.05
CA ILE A 37 -2.05 -11.04 -10.06
C ILE A 37 -2.96 -11.06 -8.83
N LEU A 38 -3.23 -12.22 -8.22
CA LEU A 38 -4.09 -12.32 -7.04
C LEU A 38 -3.41 -11.72 -5.79
N THR A 39 -2.11 -11.95 -5.62
CA THR A 39 -1.35 -11.46 -4.45
C THR A 39 -0.80 -10.04 -4.66
N HIS A 40 -0.67 -9.61 -5.91
CA HIS A 40 -0.16 -8.28 -6.29
C HIS A 40 -1.27 -7.31 -6.72
N SER A 41 -2.54 -7.64 -6.48
CA SER A 41 -3.68 -6.75 -6.71
C SER A 41 -4.23 -6.18 -5.39
N PRO A 42 -5.09 -5.15 -5.46
CA PRO A 42 -5.90 -4.71 -4.32
C PRO A 42 -7.02 -5.70 -3.93
N PHE A 43 -7.05 -6.92 -4.46
CA PHE A 43 -8.17 -7.86 -4.30
C PHE A 43 -8.54 -8.11 -2.83
N VAL A 44 -7.55 -8.36 -1.96
CA VAL A 44 -7.80 -8.56 -0.53
C VAL A 44 -8.30 -7.27 0.14
N THR A 45 -7.81 -6.10 -0.28
CA THR A 45 -8.34 -4.81 0.17
C THR A 45 -9.81 -4.65 -0.21
N ILE A 46 -10.21 -5.10 -1.42
CA ILE A 46 -11.61 -5.06 -1.87
C ILE A 46 -12.50 -5.96 -0.99
N ILE A 47 -12.01 -7.12 -0.54
CA ILE A 47 -12.73 -7.96 0.42
C ILE A 47 -12.93 -7.20 1.75
N PHE A 48 -11.90 -6.53 2.26
CA PHE A 48 -12.05 -5.71 3.48
C PHE A 48 -13.04 -4.56 3.29
N ILE A 49 -13.09 -3.94 2.10
CA ILE A 49 -14.09 -2.92 1.76
C ILE A 49 -15.49 -3.52 1.78
N ALA A 50 -15.71 -4.65 1.11
CA ALA A 50 -17.01 -5.31 1.12
C ALA A 50 -17.47 -5.65 2.54
N LEU A 51 -16.55 -6.06 3.42
CA LEU A 51 -16.83 -6.31 4.82
C LEU A 51 -17.09 -5.00 5.61
N TYR A 52 -16.33 -3.94 5.33
CA TYR A 52 -16.53 -2.62 5.95
C TYR A 52 -17.92 -2.04 5.64
N GLU A 53 -18.42 -2.20 4.42
CA GLU A 53 -19.74 -1.73 3.98
C GLU A 53 -20.90 -2.51 4.63
N THR A 54 -20.62 -3.63 5.31
CA THR A 54 -21.60 -4.25 6.20
C THR A 54 -21.77 -3.38 7.46
N LYS A 55 -23.02 -3.04 7.81
CA LYS A 55 -23.37 -2.08 8.89
C LYS A 55 -22.79 -2.39 10.29
N THR A 56 -22.13 -3.53 10.47
CA THR A 56 -21.59 -4.01 11.76
C THR A 56 -20.07 -3.92 11.89
N SER A 57 -19.33 -3.51 10.84
CA SER A 57 -17.91 -3.86 10.76
C SER A 57 -16.95 -2.67 10.51
N TYR A 58 -17.19 -1.54 11.20
CA TYR A 58 -16.40 -0.32 11.08
C TYR A 58 -14.87 -0.50 11.30
N PHE A 59 -14.47 -1.51 12.07
CA PHE A 59 -13.05 -1.80 12.32
C PHE A 59 -12.27 -2.22 11.06
N PHE A 60 -12.93 -2.72 9.99
CA PHE A 60 -12.25 -3.09 8.75
C PHE A 60 -11.60 -1.89 8.07
N LYS A 61 -11.99 -0.65 8.38
CA LYS A 61 -11.25 0.53 7.88
C LYS A 61 -9.76 0.47 8.29
N TYR A 62 -9.44 0.00 9.49
CA TYR A 62 -8.06 -0.14 9.95
C TYR A 62 -7.30 -1.22 9.17
N PHE A 63 -8.01 -2.27 8.76
CA PHE A 63 -7.44 -3.28 7.86
C PHE A 63 -7.18 -2.69 6.47
N ILE A 64 -8.14 -1.98 5.90
CA ILE A 64 -8.00 -1.30 4.59
C ILE A 64 -6.81 -0.33 4.63
N VAL A 65 -6.73 0.54 5.63
CA VAL A 65 -5.68 1.55 5.78
C VAL A 65 -4.29 0.91 5.82
N GLY A 66 -4.05 -0.01 6.74
CA GLY A 66 -2.72 -0.62 6.89
C GLY A 66 -2.36 -1.54 5.72
N PHE A 67 -3.29 -2.39 5.30
CA PHE A 67 -3.06 -3.37 4.24
C PHE A 67 -2.82 -2.70 2.89
N SER A 68 -3.67 -1.74 2.52
CA SER A 68 -3.57 -1.03 1.24
C SER A 68 -2.29 -0.20 1.17
N THR A 69 -1.87 0.43 2.28
CA THR A 69 -0.57 1.12 2.32
C THR A 69 0.58 0.16 2.07
N ALA A 70 0.56 -1.00 2.72
CA ALA A 70 1.63 -1.98 2.61
C ALA A 70 1.72 -2.60 1.21
N ILE A 71 0.58 -2.88 0.57
CA ILE A 71 0.52 -3.32 -0.82
C ILE A 71 1.11 -2.25 -1.75
N ALA A 72 0.72 -0.98 -1.59
CA ALA A 72 1.28 0.10 -2.39
C ALA A 72 2.82 0.15 -2.28
N ILE A 73 3.36 0.07 -1.07
CA ILE A 73 4.82 0.09 -0.85
C ILE A 73 5.48 -1.12 -1.52
N HIS A 74 4.94 -2.33 -1.34
CA HIS A 74 5.50 -3.53 -1.94
C HIS A 74 5.56 -3.41 -3.47
N ILE A 75 4.43 -3.06 -4.09
CA ILE A 75 4.30 -2.98 -5.55
C ILE A 75 5.18 -1.87 -6.13
N LEU A 76 5.36 -0.76 -5.40
CA LEU A 76 6.29 0.30 -5.82
C LEU A 76 7.74 -0.19 -5.88
N PHE A 77 8.17 -1.10 -4.99
CA PHE A 77 9.50 -1.72 -5.14
C PHE A 77 9.55 -2.66 -6.33
N ASP A 78 8.52 -3.48 -6.54
CA ASP A 78 8.44 -4.42 -7.66
C ASP A 78 8.38 -3.76 -9.04
N LEU A 79 7.95 -2.50 -9.11
CA LEU A 79 7.94 -1.66 -10.31
C LEU A 79 9.34 -1.28 -10.80
N PHE A 80 10.39 -1.46 -9.99
CA PHE A 80 11.77 -1.15 -10.39
C PHE A 80 12.69 -2.36 -10.26
N PRO A 81 12.42 -3.47 -10.98
CA PRO A 81 13.32 -4.61 -11.00
C PRO A 81 14.60 -4.25 -11.75
N ARG A 82 15.66 -5.04 -11.57
CA ARG A 82 16.92 -4.86 -12.33
C ARG A 82 16.71 -5.05 -13.83
N LYS A 83 15.84 -5.97 -14.23
CA LYS A 83 15.49 -6.30 -15.62
C LYS A 83 14.05 -6.84 -15.66
N TRP A 84 13.32 -6.54 -16.73
CA TRP A 84 11.96 -7.00 -16.96
C TRP A 84 11.95 -8.33 -17.72
N TYR A 85 12.21 -9.43 -17.01
CA TYR A 85 12.12 -10.78 -17.58
C TYR A 85 11.77 -11.82 -16.50
N GLY A 86 11.28 -12.99 -16.94
CA GLY A 86 11.08 -14.15 -16.05
C GLY A 86 10.18 -13.83 -14.87
N GLY A 87 10.69 -14.02 -13.64
CA GLY A 87 9.96 -13.77 -12.40
C GLY A 87 9.63 -12.30 -12.13
N ALA A 88 10.18 -11.34 -12.91
CA ALA A 88 9.84 -9.93 -12.76
C ALA A 88 8.50 -9.56 -13.41
N LEU A 89 7.99 -10.40 -14.32
CA LEU A 89 6.75 -10.18 -15.06
C LEU A 89 5.55 -10.72 -14.30
N LEU A 90 4.42 -10.01 -14.35
CA LEU A 90 3.16 -10.42 -13.74
C LEU A 90 2.71 -11.79 -14.29
N LYS A 91 2.11 -12.60 -13.43
CA LYS A 91 1.61 -13.94 -13.75
C LYS A 91 0.11 -14.01 -13.58
N ILE A 92 -0.55 -14.61 -14.57
CA ILE A 92 -1.96 -15.00 -14.50
C ILE A 92 -2.06 -16.21 -13.55
N PRO A 93 -3.12 -16.33 -12.72
CA PRO A 93 -3.20 -17.41 -11.76
C PRO A 93 -3.51 -18.73 -12.45
N PHE A 94 -3.06 -19.82 -11.83
CA PHE A 94 -3.34 -21.20 -12.21
C PHE A 94 -2.75 -21.68 -13.56
N ASN A 95 -2.18 -20.77 -14.37
CA ASN A 95 -1.50 -21.08 -15.62
C ASN A 95 -0.11 -20.42 -15.64
N ASP A 96 0.88 -21.04 -16.28
CA ASP A 96 2.26 -20.50 -16.39
C ASP A 96 2.39 -19.33 -17.39
N ILE A 97 1.33 -18.54 -17.54
CA ILE A 97 1.26 -17.42 -18.49
C ILE A 97 1.87 -16.17 -17.85
N SER A 98 2.89 -15.64 -18.51
CA SER A 98 3.53 -14.38 -18.16
C SER A 98 2.93 -13.25 -18.97
N CYS A 99 2.55 -12.16 -18.31
CA CYS A 99 2.18 -10.92 -18.97
C CYS A 99 3.40 -10.25 -19.63
N SER A 100 3.14 -9.33 -20.55
CA SER A 100 4.19 -8.48 -21.11
C SER A 100 4.76 -7.52 -20.06
N GLU A 101 5.93 -6.94 -20.35
CA GLU A 101 6.52 -5.88 -19.54
C GLU A 101 5.57 -4.70 -19.37
N GLU A 102 4.98 -4.23 -20.46
CA GLU A 102 4.08 -3.07 -20.46
C GLU A 102 2.79 -3.34 -19.67
N THR A 103 2.20 -4.53 -19.81
CA THR A 103 1.04 -4.92 -18.99
C THR A 103 1.41 -5.01 -17.51
N THR A 104 2.59 -5.55 -17.19
CA THR A 104 3.06 -5.66 -15.80
C THR A 104 3.25 -4.28 -15.17
N LYS A 105 3.96 -3.37 -15.85
CA LYS A 105 4.17 -1.99 -15.39
C LYS A 105 2.84 -1.27 -15.18
N THR A 106 1.95 -1.33 -16.17
CA THR A 106 0.63 -0.69 -16.11
C THR A 106 -0.16 -1.20 -14.90
N PHE A 107 -0.18 -2.52 -14.70
CA PHE A 107 -0.86 -3.14 -13.58
C PHE A 107 -0.28 -2.71 -12.22
N PHE A 108 1.05 -2.67 -12.08
CA PHE A 108 1.71 -2.21 -10.85
C PHE A 108 1.50 -0.72 -10.56
N ILE A 109 1.51 0.13 -11.59
CA ILE A 109 1.20 1.56 -11.47
C ILE A 109 -0.24 1.73 -10.97
N ILE A 110 -1.21 1.11 -11.65
CA ILE A 110 -2.64 1.19 -11.27
C ILE A 110 -2.84 0.65 -9.85
N THR A 111 -2.27 -0.50 -9.52
CA THR A 111 -2.38 -1.08 -8.18
C THR A 111 -1.81 -0.15 -7.12
N SER A 112 -0.64 0.45 -7.36
CA SER A 112 -0.03 1.40 -6.43
C SER A 112 -0.91 2.63 -6.22
N LEU A 113 -1.41 3.22 -7.31
CA LEU A 113 -2.31 4.39 -7.26
C LEU A 113 -3.59 4.11 -6.48
N VAL A 114 -4.29 3.02 -6.84
CA VAL A 114 -5.52 2.60 -6.17
C VAL A 114 -5.24 2.31 -4.69
N SER A 115 -4.12 1.64 -4.39
CA SER A 115 -3.83 1.23 -3.02
C SER A 115 -3.48 2.42 -2.12
N VAL A 116 -2.74 3.43 -2.60
CA VAL A 116 -2.51 4.67 -1.84
C VAL A 116 -3.81 5.46 -1.67
N PHE A 117 -4.64 5.55 -2.73
CA PHE A 117 -5.93 6.21 -2.66
C PHE A 117 -6.83 5.58 -1.59
N LEU A 118 -7.02 4.26 -1.64
CA LEU A 118 -7.83 3.53 -0.66
C LEU A 118 -7.28 3.70 0.76
N ALA A 119 -5.95 3.63 0.93
CA ALA A 119 -5.34 3.83 2.23
C ALA A 119 -5.70 5.19 2.84
N ILE A 120 -5.59 6.28 2.07
CA ILE A 120 -5.81 7.64 2.57
C ILE A 120 -7.30 7.94 2.76
N PHE A 121 -8.14 7.56 1.82
CA PHE A 121 -9.56 7.96 1.86
C PHE A 121 -10.37 7.24 2.93
N TYR A 122 -9.90 6.06 3.37
CA TYR A 122 -10.46 5.33 4.52
C TYR A 122 -9.94 5.80 5.89
N MET A 123 -8.93 6.66 5.94
CA MET A 123 -8.54 7.32 7.19
C MET A 123 -9.60 8.34 7.59
N THR A 124 -9.90 8.39 8.88
CA THR A 124 -10.88 9.36 9.44
C THR A 124 -10.24 10.33 10.41
N ASP A 125 -9.04 10.04 10.90
CA ASP A 125 -8.28 10.89 11.81
C ASP A 125 -6.89 11.14 11.24
N ILE A 126 -6.42 12.39 11.33
CA ILE A 126 -5.06 12.78 10.93
C ILE A 126 -3.97 12.01 11.70
N LYS A 127 -4.26 11.55 12.92
CA LYS A 127 -3.33 10.70 13.67
C LYS A 127 -3.09 9.36 12.98
N GLU A 128 -4.09 8.79 12.29
CA GLU A 128 -3.93 7.58 11.48
C GLU A 128 -2.97 7.85 10.31
N TYR A 129 -3.10 9.01 9.65
CA TYR A 129 -2.21 9.44 8.57
C TYR A 129 -0.75 9.53 9.03
N TYR A 130 -0.48 10.22 10.14
CA TYR A 130 0.88 10.34 10.68
C TYR A 130 1.42 8.99 11.17
N PHE A 131 0.60 8.17 11.81
CA PHE A 131 0.98 6.84 12.27
C PHE A 131 1.43 5.96 11.09
N VAL A 132 0.62 5.91 10.02
CA VAL A 132 0.94 5.15 8.81
C VAL A 132 2.12 5.73 8.07
N LEU A 133 2.31 7.06 8.04
CA LEU A 133 3.49 7.70 7.45
C LEU A 133 4.77 7.23 8.16
N VAL A 134 4.80 7.25 9.49
CA VAL A 134 5.95 6.76 10.27
C VAL A 134 6.22 5.28 9.96
N TYR A 135 5.18 4.45 9.93
CA TYR A 135 5.33 3.03 9.62
C TYR A 135 5.85 2.78 8.20
N SER A 136 5.39 3.59 7.25
CA SER A 136 5.85 3.57 5.86
C SER A 136 7.33 3.94 5.77
N VAL A 137 7.75 5.03 6.42
CA VAL A 137 9.17 5.45 6.47
C VAL A 137 10.05 4.36 7.06
N ILE A 138 9.66 3.75 8.19
CA ILE A 138 10.38 2.63 8.79
C ILE A 138 10.50 1.45 7.80
N THR A 139 9.42 1.15 7.08
CA THR A 139 9.41 0.05 6.10
C THR A 139 10.34 0.33 4.92
N PHE A 140 10.31 1.54 4.38
CA PHE A 140 11.26 1.98 3.34
C PHE A 140 12.71 1.83 3.83
N ILE A 141 13.04 2.34 5.03
CA ILE A 141 14.38 2.25 5.62
C ILE A 141 14.83 0.78 5.75
N LYS A 142 13.93 -0.11 6.20
CA LYS A 142 14.23 -1.55 6.31
C LYS A 142 14.45 -2.20 4.94
N LYS A 143 13.62 -1.89 3.95
CA LYS A 143 13.72 -2.45 2.59
C LYS A 143 14.95 -1.98 1.82
N ARG A 144 15.52 -0.80 2.14
CA ARG A 144 16.78 -0.31 1.56
C ARG A 144 17.91 -1.35 1.55
N LYS A 145 17.98 -2.23 2.56
CA LYS A 145 19.04 -3.24 2.67
C LYS A 145 18.92 -4.37 1.63
N TYR A 146 17.74 -4.60 1.10
CA TYR A 146 17.41 -5.74 0.25
C TYR A 146 17.10 -5.33 -1.19
N GLU A 147 16.67 -4.09 -1.39
CA GLU A 147 16.20 -3.57 -2.67
C GLU A 147 17.24 -2.68 -3.34
N ASN A 148 17.45 -2.86 -4.64
CA ASN A 148 18.42 -2.07 -5.40
C ASN A 148 17.89 -0.67 -5.74
N ALA A 149 16.58 -0.52 -5.82
CA ALA A 149 15.90 0.74 -6.07
C ALA A 149 15.20 1.18 -4.78
N PHE A 150 15.76 2.19 -4.12
CA PHE A 150 15.15 2.81 -2.93
C PHE A 150 14.53 4.17 -3.24
N ILE A 151 15.28 5.01 -3.94
CA ILE A 151 14.93 6.42 -4.14
C ILE A 151 13.63 6.57 -4.96
N LYS A 152 13.50 5.85 -6.07
CA LYS A 152 12.32 5.96 -6.95
C LYS A 152 11.02 5.51 -6.25
N PRO A 153 10.94 4.32 -5.64
CA PRO A 153 9.76 3.92 -4.86
C PRO A 153 9.40 4.91 -3.74
N ALA A 154 10.40 5.35 -2.97
CA ALA A 154 10.19 6.25 -1.84
C ALA A 154 9.67 7.62 -2.30
N PHE A 155 10.24 8.18 -3.37
CA PHE A 155 9.81 9.46 -3.93
C PHE A 155 8.38 9.39 -4.45
N ILE A 156 8.04 8.35 -5.24
CA ILE A 156 6.69 8.17 -5.78
C ILE A 156 5.68 8.01 -4.64
N PHE A 157 5.98 7.17 -3.65
CA PHE A 157 5.11 7.00 -2.50
C PHE A 157 4.92 8.32 -1.74
N ALA A 158 6.00 9.03 -1.41
CA ALA A 158 5.93 10.30 -0.69
C ALA A 158 5.12 11.35 -1.45
N PHE A 159 5.34 11.48 -2.76
CA PHE A 159 4.57 12.39 -3.61
C PHE A 159 3.08 12.06 -3.59
N LEU A 160 2.70 10.80 -3.86
CA LEU A 160 1.29 10.39 -3.87
C LEU A 160 0.65 10.55 -2.49
N TYR A 161 1.36 10.18 -1.43
CA TYR A 161 0.86 10.20 -0.07
C TYR A 161 0.68 11.63 0.47
N LEU A 162 1.56 12.55 0.13
CA LEU A 162 1.41 13.98 0.43
C LEU A 162 0.32 14.62 -0.41
N PHE A 163 0.32 14.37 -1.72
CA PHE A 163 -0.68 14.90 -2.64
C PHE A 163 -2.09 14.50 -2.19
N LEU A 164 -2.39 13.20 -2.12
CA LEU A 164 -3.71 12.71 -1.71
C LEU A 164 -4.03 13.04 -0.25
N GLY A 165 -3.02 13.04 0.64
CA GLY A 165 -3.19 13.46 2.03
C GLY A 165 -3.67 14.91 2.13
N SER A 166 -3.12 15.80 1.32
CA SER A 166 -3.54 17.21 1.27
C SER A 166 -4.97 17.39 0.77
N PHE A 167 -5.42 16.57 -0.19
CA PHE A 167 -6.82 16.55 -0.63
C PHE A 167 -7.77 16.05 0.46
N LYS A 168 -7.33 15.08 1.29
CA LYS A 168 -8.17 14.45 2.31
C LYS A 168 -8.25 15.26 3.61
N PHE A 169 -7.14 15.85 4.04
CA PHE A 169 -7.03 16.50 5.35
C PHE A 169 -6.72 17.99 5.22
N GLU A 170 -7.67 18.82 5.66
CA GLU A 170 -7.56 20.29 5.61
C GLU A 170 -6.29 20.83 6.29
N VAL A 171 -5.88 20.20 7.40
CA VAL A 171 -4.66 20.57 8.13
C VAL A 171 -3.42 20.44 7.24
N LEU A 172 -3.33 19.35 6.46
CA LEU A 172 -2.21 19.13 5.54
C LEU A 172 -2.26 20.11 4.36
N PHE A 173 -3.45 20.38 3.83
CA PHE A 173 -3.64 21.38 2.78
C PHE A 173 -3.16 22.77 3.22
N LYS A 174 -3.59 23.24 4.39
CA LYS A 174 -3.18 24.53 4.97
C LYS A 174 -1.67 24.60 5.17
N MET A 175 -1.08 23.52 5.70
CA MET A 175 0.37 23.42 5.91
C MET A 175 1.14 23.52 4.59
N LEU A 176 0.72 22.83 3.53
CA LEU A 176 1.37 22.93 2.22
C LEU A 176 1.23 24.35 1.64
N LYS A 177 0.05 24.96 1.76
CA LYS A 177 -0.18 26.33 1.28
C LYS A 177 0.74 27.34 1.95
N SER A 178 1.04 27.18 3.24
CA SER A 178 1.97 28.08 3.95
C SER A 178 3.45 27.92 3.57
N PHE A 179 3.83 26.84 2.88
CA PHE A 179 5.19 26.69 2.36
C PHE A 179 5.37 27.27 0.95
N VAL A 180 4.26 27.46 0.22
CA VAL A 180 4.25 27.96 -1.17
C VAL A 180 4.04 29.48 -1.22
N ASN A 181 3.38 30.03 -0.20
CA ASN A 181 3.19 31.47 0.00
C ASN A 181 4.26 32.04 0.91
#